data_AF-A0A212PMB0-F1
#
_entry.id   AF-A0A212PMB0-F1
#
_cell.length_a   1.000
_cell.length_b   1.000
_cell.length_c   1.000
_cell.angle_alpha   90.00
_cell.angle_beta   90.00
_cell.angle_gamma   90.00
#
_symmetry.space_group_name_H-M   'P 1'
#
loop_
_entity.id
_entity.type
_entity.pdbx_description
1 polymer ?
#
loop_
_entity_poly.entity_id
_entity_poly.type
_entity_poly.pdbx_seq_one_letter_code
_entity_poly.pdbx_strand_id
1 'polypeptide(L)'
;MADKPEVTFKYVFSYNYNPVYVNGAHGGVSPRGEIVVNFYLERPALPNSITHEINPNGTIGSETAQEPEDLKNSLVRFVSDGVILNYESARNIHHWLGERIKELEAIERAKANLQFGQEPSGGVTH
;
A
#
# COMPACT_ATOMS: atom_id res chain seq x y z
N MET A 1 -0.91 28.28 40.19
CA MET A 1 -0.06 27.87 39.05
C MET A 1 -0.64 28.52 37.81
N ALA A 2 0.15 29.22 37.00
CA ALA A 2 -0.37 29.78 35.75
C ALA A 2 -0.55 28.62 34.76
N ASP A 3 -1.73 28.50 34.17
CA ASP A 3 -1.99 27.49 33.15
C ASP A 3 -1.03 27.69 31.97
N LYS A 4 -0.46 26.57 31.50
CA LYS A 4 0.45 26.58 30.35
C LYS A 4 -0.36 26.96 29.09
N PRO A 5 0.26 27.63 28.10
CA PRO A 5 -0.42 27.86 26.83
C PRO A 5 -0.72 26.51 26.16
N GLU A 6 -1.98 26.32 25.75
CA GLU A 6 -2.48 25.12 25.08
C GLU A 6 -3.01 25.45 23.68
N VAL A 7 -2.93 24.48 22.77
CA VAL A 7 -3.50 24.58 21.42
C VAL A 7 -4.23 23.29 21.08
N THR A 8 -5.45 23.44 20.55
CA THR A 8 -6.30 22.32 20.13
C THR A 8 -6.37 22.26 18.62
N PHE A 9 -5.97 21.14 18.03
CA PHE A 9 -6.12 20.90 16.60
C PHE A 9 -7.47 20.23 16.33
N LYS A 10 -8.26 20.84 15.44
CA LYS A 10 -9.50 20.24 14.93
C LYS A 10 -9.21 19.65 13.55
N TYR A 11 -9.50 18.36 13.41
CA TYR A 11 -9.35 17.67 12.14
C TYR A 11 -10.65 17.76 11.36
N VAL A 12 -10.55 18.20 10.09
CA VAL A 12 -11.67 18.30 9.16
C VAL A 12 -11.34 17.41 7.97
N PHE A 13 -12.17 16.42 7.72
CA PHE A 13 -12.03 15.50 6.59
C PHE A 13 -13.01 15.91 5.49
N SER A 14 -12.60 15.74 4.22
CA SER A 14 -13.53 15.86 3.11
C SER A 14 -14.56 14.72 3.17
N TYR A 15 -15.73 14.92 2.58
CA TYR A 15 -16.79 13.90 2.53
C TYR A 15 -16.32 12.59 1.89
N ASN A 16 -15.39 12.69 0.92
CA ASN A 16 -14.80 11.57 0.21
C ASN A 16 -13.44 11.12 0.77
N TYR A 17 -13.06 11.54 1.98
CA TYR A 17 -11.81 11.09 2.59
C TYR A 17 -11.86 9.57 2.78
N ASN A 18 -11.03 8.86 2.03
CA ASN A 18 -10.95 7.42 2.04
C ASN A 18 -9.48 7.00 1.94
N PRO A 19 -8.84 6.61 3.06
CA PRO A 19 -7.49 6.05 3.01
C PRO A 19 -7.44 4.85 2.07
N VAL A 20 -6.44 4.82 1.22
CA VAL A 20 -6.23 3.74 0.25
C VAL A 20 -4.92 3.02 0.53
N TYR A 21 -4.92 1.71 0.27
CA TYR A 21 -3.69 0.93 0.33
C TYR A 21 -2.82 1.25 -0.88
N VAL A 22 -1.54 1.53 -0.62
CA VAL A 22 -0.52 1.79 -1.63
C VAL A 22 0.71 0.95 -1.29
N ASN A 23 1.38 0.44 -2.31
CA ASN A 23 2.58 -0.39 -2.16
C ASN A 23 3.85 0.27 -2.70
N GLY A 24 3.73 1.47 -3.29
CA GLY A 24 4.88 2.25 -3.71
C GLY A 24 4.53 3.70 -4.03
N ALA A 25 5.56 4.44 -4.43
CA ALA A 25 5.43 5.82 -4.88
C ALA A 25 6.33 6.07 -6.10
N HIS A 26 5.87 6.91 -7.03
CA HIS A 26 6.64 7.37 -8.19
C HIS A 26 6.67 8.89 -8.19
N GLY A 27 7.84 9.46 -8.41
CA GLY A 27 7.98 10.90 -8.43
C GLY A 27 9.42 11.36 -8.50
N GLY A 28 9.65 12.61 -8.14
CA GLY A 28 10.96 13.22 -8.21
C GLY A 28 10.94 14.69 -7.83
N VAL A 29 12.10 15.33 -7.94
CA VAL A 29 12.25 16.76 -7.71
C VAL A 29 11.77 17.51 -8.95
N SER A 30 10.81 18.42 -8.76
CA SER A 30 10.31 19.31 -9.81
C SER A 30 11.35 20.39 -10.14
N PRO A 31 11.26 21.04 -11.31
CA PRO A 31 12.11 22.18 -11.64
C PRO A 31 12.01 23.37 -10.66
N ARG A 32 10.99 23.37 -9.79
CA ARG A 32 10.79 24.39 -8.74
C ARG A 32 11.40 24.00 -7.39
N GLY A 33 12.06 22.85 -7.30
CA GLY A 33 12.67 22.35 -6.06
C GLY A 33 11.66 21.72 -5.08
N GLU A 34 10.46 21.38 -5.56
CA GLU A 34 9.47 20.63 -4.78
C GLU A 34 9.59 19.14 -5.09
N ILE A 35 9.07 18.27 -4.23
CA ILE A 35 9.00 16.84 -4.46
C ILE A 35 7.57 16.49 -4.86
N VAL A 36 7.42 15.93 -6.06
CA VAL A 36 6.17 15.31 -6.49
C VAL A 36 6.20 13.85 -6.05
N VAL A 37 5.14 13.38 -5.38
CA VAL A 37 4.99 11.99 -4.95
C VAL A 37 3.62 11.49 -5.39
N ASN A 38 3.58 10.49 -6.27
CA ASN A 38 2.36 9.80 -6.66
C ASN A 38 2.35 8.42 -6.03
N PHE A 39 1.42 8.16 -5.13
CA PHE A 39 1.28 6.85 -4.49
C PHE A 39 0.51 5.90 -5.39
N TYR A 40 0.97 4.65 -5.45
CA TYR A 40 0.38 3.66 -6.32
C TYR A 40 0.22 2.29 -5.66
N LEU A 41 -0.69 1.52 -6.23
CA LEU A 41 -0.83 0.09 -6.03
C LEU A 41 -0.48 -0.63 -7.33
N GLU A 42 0.39 -1.63 -7.24
CA GLU A 42 0.69 -2.53 -8.35
C GLU A 42 -0.11 -3.83 -8.27
N ARG A 43 -0.61 -4.26 -9.42
CA ARG A 43 -1.31 -5.55 -9.58
C ARG A 43 -1.14 -6.09 -11.00
N PRO A 44 -1.31 -7.40 -11.22
CA PRO A 44 -1.54 -7.93 -12.56
C PRO A 44 -2.70 -7.22 -13.24
N ALA A 45 -2.58 -7.01 -14.55
CA ALA A 45 -3.67 -6.49 -15.34
C ALA A 45 -4.85 -7.47 -15.34
N LEU A 46 -6.06 -6.92 -15.45
CA LEU A 46 -7.28 -7.70 -15.62
C LEU A 46 -7.85 -7.39 -17.00
N PRO A 47 -8.42 -8.38 -17.70
CA PRO A 47 -9.10 -8.13 -18.96
C PRO A 47 -10.27 -7.18 -18.74
N ASN A 48 -10.46 -6.26 -19.69
CA ASN A 48 -11.68 -5.46 -19.79
C ASN A 48 -12.86 -6.34 -20.22
N SER A 49 -12.60 -7.34 -21.06
CA SER A 49 -13.56 -8.36 -21.48
C SER A 49 -12.87 -9.68 -21.80
N ILE A 50 -13.63 -10.77 -21.62
CA ILE A 50 -13.26 -12.13 -22.00
C ILE A 50 -14.39 -12.68 -22.87
N THR A 51 -14.06 -13.24 -24.03
CA THR A 51 -15.02 -13.84 -24.97
C THR A 51 -14.96 -15.35 -24.87
N HIS A 52 -16.12 -15.98 -24.70
CA HIS A 52 -16.27 -17.44 -24.69
C HIS A 52 -17.11 -17.92 -25.87
N GLU A 53 -16.86 -19.16 -26.29
CA GLU A 53 -17.76 -19.88 -27.18
C GLU A 53 -19.09 -20.18 -26.49
N ILE A 54 -20.14 -20.37 -27.29
CA ILE A 54 -21.41 -20.95 -26.84
C ILE A 54 -21.55 -22.30 -27.52
N ASN A 55 -21.63 -23.36 -26.71
CA ASN A 55 -21.81 -24.73 -27.21
C ASN A 55 -23.21 -24.91 -27.83
N PRO A 56 -23.41 -25.91 -28.71
CA PRO A 56 -24.72 -26.16 -29.32
C PRO A 56 -25.85 -26.46 -28.33
N ASN A 57 -25.53 -26.94 -27.13
CA ASN A 57 -26.48 -27.16 -26.04
C ASN A 57 -26.74 -25.90 -25.18
N GLY A 58 -26.21 -24.74 -25.59
CA GLY A 58 -26.37 -23.46 -24.90
C GLY A 58 -25.44 -23.25 -23.69
N THR A 59 -24.52 -24.16 -23.38
CA THR A 59 -23.56 -23.95 -22.29
C THR A 59 -22.36 -23.11 -22.73
N ILE A 60 -21.65 -22.51 -21.76
CA ILE A 60 -20.43 -21.75 -22.01
C ILE A 60 -19.30 -22.72 -22.38
N GLY A 61 -18.62 -22.43 -23.49
CA GLY A 61 -17.47 -23.15 -24.01
C GLY A 61 -16.14 -22.51 -23.62
N SER A 62 -15.11 -22.78 -24.43
CA SER A 62 -13.75 -22.31 -24.15
C SER A 62 -13.63 -20.78 -24.31
N GLU A 63 -12.66 -20.18 -23.60
CA GLU A 63 -12.27 -18.80 -23.87
C GLU A 63 -11.58 -18.72 -25.24
N THR A 64 -11.99 -17.75 -26.06
CA THR A 64 -11.47 -17.55 -27.43
C THR A 64 -10.69 -16.26 -27.59
N ALA A 65 -10.96 -15.25 -26.75
CA ALA A 65 -10.26 -13.97 -26.78
C ALA A 65 -10.35 -13.26 -25.43
N GLN A 66 -9.36 -12.42 -25.15
CA GLN A 66 -9.31 -11.50 -24.02
C GLN A 66 -8.84 -10.14 -24.51
N GLU A 67 -9.39 -9.06 -23.95
CA GLU A 67 -9.01 -7.69 -24.31
C GLU A 67 -8.47 -6.91 -23.10
N PRO A 68 -7.25 -6.35 -23.16
CA PRO A 68 -6.31 -6.45 -24.28
C PRO A 68 -5.60 -7.82 -24.35
N GLU A 69 -5.08 -8.19 -25.52
CA GLU A 69 -4.39 -9.48 -25.70
C GLU A 69 -3.08 -9.58 -24.90
N ASP A 70 -2.44 -8.45 -24.59
CA ASP A 70 -1.11 -8.34 -23.99
C ASP A 70 -1.08 -8.41 -22.46
N LEU A 71 -2.20 -8.77 -21.81
CA LEU A 71 -2.36 -8.82 -20.35
C LEU A 71 -1.20 -9.53 -19.64
N LYS A 72 -0.70 -10.64 -20.19
CA LYS A 72 0.39 -11.45 -19.61
C LYS A 72 1.73 -10.72 -19.54
N ASN A 73 1.92 -9.71 -20.38
CA ASN A 73 3.13 -8.89 -20.45
C ASN A 73 2.94 -7.51 -19.81
N SER A 74 1.82 -7.30 -19.09
CA SER A 74 1.46 -6.01 -18.54
C SER A 74 1.32 -6.06 -17.01
N LEU A 75 1.75 -4.99 -16.36
CA LEU A 75 1.54 -4.74 -14.93
C LEU A 75 0.81 -3.42 -14.78
N VAL A 76 -0.25 -3.39 -13.99
CA VAL A 76 -0.99 -2.15 -13.72
C VAL A 76 -0.37 -1.49 -12.52
N ARG A 77 0.09 -0.26 -12.71
CA ARG A 77 0.40 0.69 -11.65
C ARG A 77 -0.76 1.67 -11.51
N PHE A 78 -1.64 1.44 -10.55
CA PHE A 78 -2.79 2.29 -10.30
C PHE A 78 -2.41 3.42 -9.34
N VAL A 79 -2.37 4.66 -9.83
CA VAL A 79 -2.10 5.86 -9.03
C VAL A 79 -3.42 6.37 -8.46
N SER A 80 -3.59 6.32 -7.15
CA SER A 80 -4.80 6.78 -6.47
C SER A 80 -4.72 8.25 -6.04
N ASP A 81 -3.54 8.66 -5.56
CA ASP A 81 -3.33 9.96 -4.93
C ASP A 81 -1.93 10.48 -5.21
N GLY A 82 -1.81 11.81 -5.27
CA GLY A 82 -0.55 12.50 -5.44
C GLY A 82 -0.45 13.73 -4.54
N VAL A 83 0.75 14.01 -4.04
CA VAL A 83 1.06 15.18 -3.24
C VAL A 83 2.30 15.90 -3.78
N ILE A 84 2.34 17.21 -3.55
CA ILE A 84 3.51 18.05 -3.82
C ILE A 84 4.00 18.56 -2.47
N LEU A 85 5.28 18.34 -2.19
CA LEU A 85 5.91 18.68 -0.92
C LEU A 85 7.04 19.67 -1.19
N ASN A 86 7.13 20.73 -0.39
CA ASN A 86 8.37 21.48 -0.33
C ASN A 86 9.44 20.70 0.45
N TYR A 87 10.67 21.20 0.45
CA TYR A 87 11.80 20.56 1.15
C TYR A 87 11.54 20.31 2.64
N GLU A 88 10.99 21.29 3.35
CA GLU A 88 10.76 21.19 4.80
C GLU A 88 9.71 20.13 5.13
N SER A 89 8.57 20.16 4.44
CA SER A 89 7.51 19.16 4.59
C SER A 89 8.03 17.77 4.26
N ALA A 90 8.77 17.61 3.16
CA ALA A 90 9.35 16.33 2.79
C ALA A 90 10.33 15.79 3.85
N ARG A 91 11.20 16.65 4.38
CA ARG A 91 12.14 16.27 5.45
C ARG A 91 11.41 15.83 6.73
N ASN A 92 10.40 16.58 7.14
CA ASN A 92 9.64 16.28 8.35
C ASN A 92 8.84 14.98 8.20
N ILE A 93 8.20 14.76 7.05
CA ILE A 93 7.48 13.50 6.74
C ILE A 93 8.44 12.31 6.67
N HIS A 94 9.60 12.46 6.00
CA HIS A 94 10.62 11.42 5.93
C HIS A 94 11.10 11.01 7.33
N HIS A 95 11.42 11.98 8.19
CA HIS A 95 11.82 11.70 9.56
C HIS A 95 10.72 10.96 10.33
N TRP A 96 9.48 11.46 10.27
CA TRP A 96 8.34 10.84 10.94
C TRP A 96 8.11 9.39 10.46
N LEU A 97 8.13 9.14 9.15
CA LEU A 97 8.01 7.80 8.57
C LEU A 97 9.14 6.88 9.05
N GLY A 98 10.38 7.37 9.07
CA GLY A 98 11.53 6.62 9.56
C GLY A 98 11.37 6.16 11.01
N GLU A 99 10.83 7.01 11.89
CA GLU A 99 10.53 6.63 13.27
C GLU A 99 9.42 5.58 13.36
N ARG A 100 8.34 5.70 12.57
CA ARG A 100 7.27 4.68 12.53
C ARG A 100 7.77 3.33 12.02
N ILE A 101 8.68 3.32 11.04
CA ILE A 101 9.28 2.08 10.52
C ILE A 101 10.12 1.39 11.61
N LYS A 102 10.96 2.14 12.35
CA LYS A 102 11.75 1.59 13.46
C LYS A 102 10.88 0.93 14.53
N GLU A 103 9.74 1.52 14.85
CA GLU A 103 8.75 0.96 15.78
C GLU A 103 8.21 -0.38 15.26
N LEU A 104 7.79 -0.44 13.99
CA LEU A 104 7.29 -1.66 13.37
C LEU A 104 8.35 -2.77 13.35
N GLU A 105 9.59 -2.45 13.00
CA GLU A 105 10.69 -3.42 13.03
C GLU A 105 10.97 -3.96 14.43
N ALA A 106 10.88 -3.12 15.46
CA ALA A 106 11.05 -3.56 16.84
C ALA A 106 9.94 -4.55 17.26
N ILE A 107 8.70 -4.30 16.83
CA ILE A 107 7.56 -5.21 17.04
C ILE A 107 7.82 -6.55 16.34
N GLU A 108 8.25 -6.55 15.08
CA GLU A 108 8.52 -7.78 14.34
C GLU A 108 9.67 -8.59 14.97
N ARG A 109 10.74 -7.93 15.43
CA ARG A 109 11.82 -8.58 16.18
C ARG A 109 11.32 -9.21 17.48
N ALA A 110 10.47 -8.50 18.23
CA ALA A 110 9.89 -9.03 19.47
C ALA A 110 9.00 -10.25 19.22
N LYS A 111 8.15 -10.22 18.17
CA LYS A 111 7.32 -11.36 17.78
C LYS A 111 8.15 -12.59 17.40
N ALA A 112 9.21 -12.39 16.61
CA ALA A 112 10.12 -13.46 16.25
C ALA A 112 10.72 -14.13 17.50
N ASN A 113 11.26 -13.34 18.43
CA ASN A 113 11.85 -13.85 19.66
C ASN A 113 10.86 -14.63 20.54
N LEU A 114 9.58 -14.22 20.58
CA LEU A 114 8.53 -14.94 21.32
C LEU A 114 8.17 -16.29 20.67
N GLN A 115 8.16 -16.36 19.34
CA GLN A 115 7.89 -17.62 18.62
C GLN A 115 9.02 -18.63 18.79
N PHE A 116 10.29 -18.19 18.82
CA PHE A 116 11.43 -19.06 19.09
C PHE A 116 11.57 -19.47 20.57
N GLY A 117 10.90 -18.79 21.50
CA GLY A 117 10.88 -19.12 22.93
C GLY A 117 9.81 -20.14 23.35
N GLN A 118 8.96 -20.59 22.42
CA GLN A 118 7.91 -21.61 22.63
C GLN A 118 8.26 -22.93 21.91
N GLU A 119 9.40 -23.55 22.21
CA GLU A 119 9.56 -24.99 21.94
C GLU A 119 8.94 -25.80 23.10
N PRO A 120 8.24 -26.92 22.82
CA PRO A 120 7.47 -27.62 23.84
C PRO A 120 8.39 -28.37 24.80
N SER A 121 8.32 -28.00 26.08
CA SER A 121 8.75 -28.86 27.19
C SER A 121 7.83 -30.09 27.24
N GLY A 122 8.08 -31.07 26.37
CA GLY A 122 7.23 -32.25 26.21
C GLY A 122 8.04 -33.50 25.84
N GLY A 123 8.53 -34.18 26.87
CA GLY A 123 9.18 -35.50 26.81
C GLY A 123 10.46 -35.48 27.66
N VAL A 124 10.66 -36.32 28.67
CA VAL A 124 10.27 -37.71 28.84
C VAL A 124 10.21 -38.01 30.36
N THR A 125 9.18 -38.70 30.83
CA THR A 125 9.30 -39.50 32.06
C THR A 125 8.78 -40.91 31.78
N HIS A 126 9.64 -41.85 32.16
CA HIS A 126 9.65 -43.30 32.00
C HIS A 126 8.32 -44.05 32.07
#